data_AF-A0A838F2T4-F1
#
_entry.id   AF-A0A838F2T4-F1
#
_cell.length_a   1.000
_cell.length_b   1.000
_cell.length_c   1.000
_cell.angle_alpha   90.00
_cell.angle_beta   90.00
_cell.angle_gamma   90.00
#
_symmetry.space_group_name_H-M   'P 1'
#
loop_
_entity.id
_entity.type
_entity.pdbx_description
1 polymer ?
#
loop_
_entity_poly.entity_id
_entity_poly.type
_entity_poly.pdbx_seq_one_letter_code
_entity_poly.pdbx_strand_id
1 'polypeptide(L)'
;MVKFFLISSIFIIMSSAAFARPTSYTELLDYVQEAPDQGDTNTCLFVASTGAMELIANKVNGIKNPQPFGPYDLSESFVINASDTVVKSFFETPVLRFNRGHGIHIKDWPYEAWKAHLVNSTVWNQHPKYSTLPKVTLPAVETIRLFQFGNKWSTYDLNDSHVEQIKEALWKYKSPVIVNYNDEDYWHVILIVGYDDNLPGECYDTNPKECEGDIGSFYVRDSFGVKVELRDYDWFKVKGNAAAVVKAK
;
A
#
# COMPACT_ATOMS: atom_id res chain seq x y z
N MET A 1 -27.12 -33.31 58.90
CA MET A 1 -27.11 -31.83 58.75
C MET A 1 -26.21 -31.51 57.55
N VAL A 2 -26.75 -31.56 56.33
CA VAL A 2 -25.97 -31.40 55.09
C VAL A 2 -26.28 -30.02 54.52
N LYS A 3 -25.30 -29.11 54.57
CA LYS A 3 -25.40 -27.77 54.00
C LYS A 3 -25.13 -27.85 52.50
N PHE A 4 -26.18 -27.65 51.70
CA PHE A 4 -26.05 -27.39 50.26
C PHE A 4 -25.53 -25.96 50.06
N PHE A 5 -24.31 -25.82 49.55
CA PHE A 5 -23.79 -24.56 49.05
C PHE A 5 -24.28 -24.40 47.60
N LEU A 6 -25.23 -23.48 47.39
CA LEU A 6 -25.56 -22.97 46.05
C LEU A 6 -24.39 -22.08 45.60
N ILE A 7 -23.56 -22.57 44.70
CA ILE A 7 -22.59 -21.74 43.97
C ILE A 7 -23.36 -21.12 42.80
N SER A 8 -23.72 -19.86 42.95
CA SER A 8 -24.35 -19.07 41.89
C SER A 8 -23.28 -18.67 40.88
N SER A 9 -23.18 -19.41 39.78
CA SER A 9 -22.28 -19.09 38.67
C SER A 9 -22.73 -17.79 37.99
N ILE A 10 -22.04 -16.69 38.29
CA ILE A 10 -22.19 -15.43 37.56
C ILE A 10 -21.53 -15.63 36.19
N PHE A 11 -22.34 -15.88 35.16
CA PHE A 11 -21.91 -15.75 33.77
C PHE A 11 -21.72 -14.27 33.47
N ILE A 12 -20.49 -13.79 33.52
CA ILE A 12 -20.11 -12.50 32.92
C ILE A 12 -20.12 -12.72 31.41
N ILE A 13 -21.22 -12.33 30.76
CA ILE A 13 -21.28 -12.17 29.31
C ILE A 13 -20.36 -11.00 28.99
N MET A 14 -19.10 -11.30 28.65
CA MET A 14 -18.23 -10.33 28.01
C MET A 14 -18.78 -10.09 26.60
N SER A 15 -19.68 -9.12 26.50
CA SER A 15 -20.05 -8.52 25.22
C SER A 15 -18.75 -8.03 24.59
N SER A 16 -18.29 -8.72 23.56
CA SER A 16 -17.25 -8.22 22.67
C SER A 16 -17.81 -6.97 22.00
N ALA A 17 -17.67 -5.83 22.66
CA ALA A 17 -17.85 -4.53 22.02
C ALA A 17 -16.76 -4.46 20.96
N ALA A 18 -17.10 -4.88 19.73
CA ALA A 18 -16.33 -4.54 18.56
C ALA A 18 -16.30 -3.01 18.55
N PHE A 19 -15.18 -2.43 18.97
CA PHE A 19 -14.97 -1.00 18.88
C PHE A 19 -15.17 -0.62 17.42
N ALA A 20 -16.20 0.17 17.13
CA ALA A 20 -16.40 0.72 15.80
C ALA A 20 -15.10 1.43 15.38
N ARG A 21 -14.65 1.18 14.14
CA ARG A 21 -13.48 1.86 13.59
C ARG A 21 -13.70 3.38 13.61
N PRO A 22 -12.66 4.21 13.76
CA PRO A 22 -12.82 5.66 13.64
C PRO A 22 -13.27 6.02 12.21
N THR A 23 -13.90 7.18 12.06
CA THR A 23 -14.30 7.75 10.75
C THR A 23 -13.11 8.24 9.93
N SER A 24 -11.93 8.35 10.53
CA SER A 24 -10.70 8.80 9.88
C SER A 24 -9.51 8.03 10.45
N TYR A 25 -8.54 7.70 9.60
CA TYR A 25 -7.27 7.07 9.97
C TYR A 25 -6.13 7.65 9.14
N THR A 26 -5.24 8.39 9.82
CA THR A 26 -4.15 9.16 9.19
C THR A 26 -2.77 8.85 9.77
N GLU A 27 -2.66 7.91 10.71
CA GLU A 27 -1.40 7.62 11.43
C GLU A 27 -0.24 7.27 10.49
N LEU A 28 -0.50 6.59 9.37
CA LEU A 28 0.57 6.19 8.45
C LEU A 28 1.13 7.37 7.64
N LEU A 29 0.42 8.48 7.52
CA LEU A 29 0.86 9.65 6.74
C LEU A 29 2.19 10.21 7.23
N ASP A 30 2.43 10.12 8.54
CA ASP A 30 3.70 10.51 9.16
C ASP A 30 4.89 9.67 8.65
N TYR A 31 4.68 8.48 8.10
CA TYR A 31 5.76 7.56 7.70
C TYR A 31 5.88 7.41 6.17
N VAL A 32 5.00 8.07 5.42
CA VAL A 32 5.00 8.03 3.96
C VAL A 32 6.14 8.89 3.42
N GLN A 33 6.92 8.30 2.51
CA GLN A 33 7.85 9.02 1.65
C GLN A 33 7.19 9.33 0.30
N GLU A 34 7.57 10.46 -0.29
CA GLU A 34 7.19 10.81 -1.66
C GLU A 34 7.67 9.74 -2.65
N ALA A 35 6.81 9.40 -3.60
CA ALA A 35 7.15 8.46 -4.66
C ALA A 35 7.89 9.18 -5.79
N PRO A 36 8.86 8.54 -6.46
CA PRO A 36 9.35 9.06 -7.73
C PRO A 36 8.25 9.01 -8.80
N ASP A 37 8.39 9.85 -9.83
CA ASP A 37 7.53 9.84 -11.00
C ASP A 37 7.94 8.68 -11.94
N GLN A 38 7.01 7.77 -12.20
CA GLN A 38 7.22 6.65 -13.12
C GLN A 38 7.19 7.04 -14.61
N GLY A 39 6.51 8.14 -14.95
CA GLY A 39 6.10 8.44 -16.32
C GLY A 39 5.56 7.22 -17.07
N ASP A 40 5.93 7.08 -18.34
CA ASP A 40 5.44 6.01 -19.21
C ASP A 40 6.29 4.71 -19.13
N THR A 41 6.97 4.45 -18.02
CA THR A 41 7.85 3.27 -17.89
C THR A 41 7.18 2.00 -17.37
N ASN A 42 5.89 2.07 -16.99
CA ASN A 42 5.08 0.94 -16.49
C ASN A 42 5.67 0.26 -15.24
N THR A 43 6.11 1.05 -14.26
CA THR A 43 6.84 0.58 -13.08
C THR A 43 6.08 0.76 -11.76
N CYS A 44 4.81 1.17 -11.81
CA CYS A 44 3.95 1.46 -10.65
C CYS A 44 3.94 0.34 -9.62
N LEU A 45 3.92 -0.92 -10.08
CA LEU A 45 4.03 -2.10 -9.24
C LEU A 45 5.28 -2.08 -8.34
N PHE A 46 6.41 -1.67 -8.89
CA PHE A 46 7.67 -1.59 -8.16
C PHE A 46 7.73 -0.34 -7.29
N VAL A 47 7.23 0.81 -7.77
CA VAL A 47 7.15 2.07 -7.00
C VAL A 47 6.25 1.91 -5.76
N ALA A 48 5.09 1.25 -5.90
CA ALA A 48 4.20 0.94 -4.79
C ALA A 48 4.81 -0.10 -3.84
N SER A 49 5.43 -1.15 -4.37
CA SER A 49 6.09 -2.18 -3.55
C SER A 49 7.25 -1.63 -2.73
N THR A 50 8.07 -0.77 -3.34
CA THR A 50 9.12 -0.03 -2.65
C THR A 50 8.50 0.85 -1.58
N GLY A 51 7.55 1.72 -1.92
CA GLY A 51 6.89 2.60 -0.96
C GLY A 51 6.28 1.89 0.25
N ALA A 52 5.73 0.69 0.07
CA ALA A 52 5.20 -0.10 1.17
C ALA A 52 6.31 -0.52 2.14
N MET A 53 7.45 -0.97 1.60
CA MET A 53 8.63 -1.33 2.39
C MET A 53 9.24 -0.12 3.09
N GLU A 54 9.38 1.01 2.40
CA GLU A 54 9.90 2.26 2.99
C GLU A 54 9.04 2.71 4.17
N LEU A 55 7.71 2.74 3.99
CA LEU A 55 6.76 3.09 5.03
C LEU A 55 6.88 2.16 6.24
N ILE A 56 6.93 0.84 6.01
CA ILE A 56 7.08 -0.15 7.08
C ILE A 56 8.42 0.03 7.80
N ALA A 57 9.51 0.22 7.07
CA ALA A 57 10.83 0.43 7.65
C ALA A 57 10.90 1.73 8.46
N ASN A 58 10.36 2.83 7.94
CA ASN A 58 10.25 4.10 8.65
C ASN A 58 9.44 3.94 9.94
N LYS A 59 8.28 3.26 9.87
CA LYS A 59 7.42 3.03 11.03
C LYS A 59 8.09 2.18 12.10
N VAL A 60 8.70 1.05 11.73
CA VAL A 60 9.41 0.15 12.67
C VAL A 60 10.56 0.89 13.38
N ASN A 61 11.19 1.85 12.71
CA ASN A 61 12.31 2.62 13.25
C ASN A 61 11.89 3.99 13.82
N GLY A 62 10.60 4.30 13.89
CA GLY A 62 10.09 5.57 14.43
C GLY A 62 10.46 6.82 13.62
N ILE A 63 10.78 6.66 12.33
CA ILE A 63 11.17 7.77 11.44
C ILE A 63 9.92 8.42 10.87
N LYS A 64 9.47 9.49 11.51
CA LYS A 64 8.39 10.34 11.01
C LYS A 64 8.93 11.38 10.04
N ASN A 65 8.09 11.78 9.08
CA ASN A 65 8.36 12.74 8.02
C ASN A 65 9.68 12.42 7.29
N PRO A 66 9.82 11.21 6.72
CA PRO A 66 11.02 10.83 6.00
C PRO A 66 11.33 11.87 4.92
N GLN A 67 12.60 12.22 4.80
CA GLN A 67 13.09 13.16 3.81
C GLN A 67 13.61 12.41 2.58
N PRO A 68 13.61 13.03 1.39
CA PRO A 68 14.33 12.49 0.24
C PRO A 68 15.77 12.16 0.60
N PHE A 69 16.27 11.03 0.09
CA PHE A 69 17.56 10.43 0.42
C PHE A 69 17.72 10.04 1.89
N GLY A 70 16.61 9.85 2.60
CA GLY A 70 16.59 9.29 3.94
C GLY A 70 17.09 7.84 4.00
N PRO A 71 17.30 7.27 5.20
CA PRO A 71 17.93 5.96 5.36
C PRO A 71 17.20 4.80 4.69
N TYR A 72 15.89 4.96 4.47
CA TYR A 72 15.02 3.99 3.81
C TYR A 72 14.44 4.54 2.51
N ASP A 73 15.12 5.47 1.85
CA ASP A 73 14.81 5.86 0.48
C ASP A 73 15.44 4.83 -0.48
N LEU A 74 14.63 3.89 -0.94
CA LEU A 74 15.05 2.67 -1.62
C LEU A 74 14.95 2.80 -3.14
N SER A 75 15.83 2.09 -3.83
CA SER A 75 15.82 2.02 -5.30
C SER A 75 14.73 1.07 -5.82
N GLU A 76 13.78 1.58 -6.59
CA GLU A 76 12.81 0.76 -7.33
C GLU A 76 13.50 -0.15 -8.35
N SER A 77 14.58 0.33 -8.98
CA SER A 77 15.40 -0.44 -9.93
C SER A 77 15.94 -1.73 -9.31
N PHE A 78 16.23 -1.72 -8.00
CA PHE A 78 16.58 -2.94 -7.27
C PHE A 78 15.42 -3.93 -7.23
N VAL A 79 14.21 -3.49 -6.89
CA VAL A 79 13.04 -4.37 -6.78
C VAL A 79 12.68 -4.95 -8.14
N ILE A 80 12.76 -4.16 -9.22
CA ILE A 80 12.56 -4.61 -10.62
C ILE A 80 13.44 -5.84 -10.91
N ASN A 81 14.73 -5.74 -10.55
CA ASN A 81 15.75 -6.73 -10.89
C ASN A 81 15.95 -7.82 -9.81
N ALA A 82 15.33 -7.69 -8.64
CA ALA A 82 15.42 -8.69 -7.60
C ALA A 82 14.65 -9.94 -8.03
N SER A 83 15.31 -11.09 -7.97
CA SER A 83 14.66 -12.38 -8.25
C SER A 83 13.63 -12.72 -7.19
N ASP A 84 12.56 -13.40 -7.62
CA ASP A 84 11.47 -13.79 -6.73
C ASP A 84 11.94 -14.75 -5.62
N THR A 85 11.44 -14.49 -4.41
CA THR A 85 11.67 -15.31 -3.21
C THR A 85 10.48 -16.22 -2.91
N VAL A 86 9.30 -15.80 -3.37
CA VAL A 86 8.01 -16.46 -3.15
C VAL A 86 7.14 -16.17 -4.36
N VAL A 87 6.42 -17.17 -4.87
CA VAL A 87 5.42 -16.96 -5.91
C VAL A 87 4.06 -16.74 -5.22
N LYS A 88 3.56 -15.51 -5.24
CA LYS A 88 2.18 -15.14 -4.85
C LYS A 88 1.44 -14.55 -6.06
N SER A 89 0.39 -13.74 -5.86
CA SER A 89 -0.17 -12.93 -6.96
C SER A 89 0.90 -11.97 -7.50
N PHE A 90 0.70 -11.51 -8.73
CA PHE A 90 1.65 -10.62 -9.40
C PHE A 90 1.90 -9.33 -8.62
N PHE A 91 0.89 -8.78 -7.93
CA PHE A 91 1.01 -7.53 -7.19
C PHE A 91 1.60 -7.70 -5.78
N GLU A 92 1.47 -8.87 -5.17
CA GLU A 92 2.08 -9.17 -3.87
C GLU A 92 3.57 -9.56 -3.99
N THR A 93 3.95 -10.16 -5.12
CA THR A 93 5.27 -10.78 -5.27
C THR A 93 6.43 -9.78 -5.13
N PRO A 94 6.41 -8.57 -5.76
CA PRO A 94 7.55 -7.68 -5.71
C PRO A 94 7.88 -7.15 -4.31
N VAL A 95 6.88 -6.80 -3.48
CA VAL A 95 7.14 -6.37 -2.10
C VAL A 95 7.73 -7.49 -1.23
N LEU A 96 7.41 -8.75 -1.53
CA LEU A 96 7.99 -9.90 -0.82
C LEU A 96 9.46 -10.18 -1.20
N ARG A 97 9.99 -9.57 -2.27
CA ARG A 97 11.42 -9.69 -2.65
C ARG A 97 12.34 -9.12 -1.58
N PHE A 98 11.88 -8.14 -0.80
CA PHE A 98 12.61 -7.55 0.32
C PHE A 98 12.84 -8.52 1.50
N ASN A 99 12.13 -9.66 1.55
CA ASN A 99 12.34 -10.69 2.59
C ASN A 99 13.71 -11.39 2.55
N ARG A 100 14.59 -10.99 1.62
CA ARG A 100 16.03 -11.28 1.71
C ARG A 100 16.75 -10.43 2.77
N GLY A 101 15.99 -9.62 3.51
CA GLY A 101 16.48 -8.79 4.62
C GLY A 101 17.20 -7.53 4.16
N HIS A 102 17.13 -7.17 2.87
CA HIS A 102 17.79 -5.98 2.36
C HIS A 102 17.16 -5.37 1.12
N GLY A 103 17.45 -4.08 0.93
CA GLY A 103 17.25 -3.32 -0.30
C GLY A 103 18.54 -2.59 -0.70
N ILE A 104 18.46 -1.78 -1.76
CA ILE A 104 19.53 -0.87 -2.18
C ILE A 104 19.00 0.55 -2.02
N HIS A 105 19.81 1.45 -1.48
CA HIS A 105 19.43 2.85 -1.31
C HIS A 105 19.43 3.56 -2.67
N ILE A 106 18.51 4.51 -2.85
CA ILE A 106 18.39 5.31 -4.09
C ILE A 106 19.70 6.00 -4.51
N LYS A 107 20.58 6.38 -3.58
CA LYS A 107 21.87 7.03 -3.89
C LYS A 107 22.86 6.09 -4.60
N ASP A 108 22.74 4.78 -4.34
CA ASP A 108 23.65 3.75 -4.83
C ASP A 108 23.15 3.17 -6.16
N TRP A 109 21.84 3.29 -6.42
CA TRP A 109 21.22 2.94 -7.70
C TRP A 109 20.00 3.84 -7.96
N PRO A 110 20.20 5.03 -8.53
CA PRO A 110 19.12 5.98 -8.75
C PRO A 110 18.01 5.42 -9.62
N TYR A 111 16.79 5.82 -9.30
CA TYR A 111 15.60 5.63 -10.11
C TYR A 111 15.12 7.01 -10.56
N GLU A 112 15.15 7.25 -11.87
CA GLU A 112 14.71 8.49 -12.50
C GLU A 112 14.04 8.07 -13.82
N ALA A 113 12.80 7.59 -13.74
CA ALA A 113 12.07 7.09 -14.91
C ALA A 113 11.49 8.21 -15.77
N TRP A 114 11.21 9.36 -15.17
CA TRP A 114 10.65 10.52 -15.85
C TRP A 114 11.30 11.81 -15.38
N LYS A 115 11.66 12.67 -16.33
CA LYS A 115 12.18 14.01 -16.06
C LYS A 115 11.95 14.95 -17.21
N ALA A 116 11.32 16.10 -16.94
CA ALA A 116 11.08 17.14 -17.94
C ALA A 116 10.49 16.60 -19.25
N HIS A 117 9.49 15.71 -19.14
CA HIS A 117 8.83 15.02 -20.27
C HIS A 117 9.69 14.03 -21.05
N LEU A 118 10.81 13.57 -20.48
CA LEU A 118 11.64 12.53 -21.06
C LEU A 118 11.46 11.22 -20.30
N VAL A 119 11.08 10.17 -21.04
CA VAL A 119 11.05 8.79 -20.55
C VAL A 119 12.47 8.24 -20.48
N ASN A 120 12.82 7.68 -19.33
CA ASN A 120 14.08 6.97 -19.13
C ASN A 120 13.83 5.48 -18.86
N SER A 121 13.79 4.68 -19.92
CA SER A 121 13.60 3.23 -19.80
C SER A 121 14.80 2.48 -19.20
N THR A 122 15.93 3.15 -18.92
CA THR A 122 17.10 2.50 -18.32
C THR A 122 16.87 2.07 -16.87
N VAL A 123 15.80 2.53 -16.22
CA VAL A 123 15.37 2.06 -14.89
C VAL A 123 15.11 0.55 -14.85
N TRP A 124 14.85 -0.07 -16.00
CA TRP A 124 14.69 -1.52 -16.13
C TRP A 124 16.03 -2.27 -16.15
N ASN A 125 17.14 -1.60 -16.45
CA ASN A 125 18.43 -2.25 -16.59
C ASN A 125 19.02 -2.58 -15.22
N GLN A 126 19.56 -3.79 -15.07
CA GLN A 126 20.31 -4.17 -13.88
C GLN A 126 21.58 -3.33 -13.74
N HIS A 127 21.87 -2.86 -12.52
CA HIS A 127 23.12 -2.16 -12.24
C HIS A 127 24.34 -3.08 -12.49
N PRO A 128 25.39 -2.63 -13.20
CA PRO A 128 26.56 -3.47 -13.52
C PRO A 128 27.28 -4.04 -12.30
N LYS A 129 27.12 -3.40 -11.13
CA LYS A 129 27.71 -3.81 -9.85
C LYS A 129 26.68 -4.36 -8.85
N TYR A 130 25.53 -4.84 -9.32
CA TYR A 130 24.39 -5.30 -8.51
C TYR A 130 24.80 -6.09 -7.25
N SER A 131 25.70 -7.07 -7.41
CA SER A 131 26.13 -7.96 -6.31
C SER A 131 26.98 -7.29 -5.23
N THR A 132 27.55 -6.12 -5.51
CA THR A 132 28.50 -5.41 -4.63
C THR A 132 27.98 -4.07 -4.10
N LEU A 133 26.79 -3.65 -4.51
CA LEU A 133 26.19 -2.40 -4.02
C LEU A 133 25.93 -2.48 -2.50
N PRO A 134 26.07 -1.35 -1.78
CA PRO A 134 25.72 -1.28 -0.36
C PRO A 134 24.27 -1.69 -0.11
N LYS A 135 24.05 -2.50 0.92
CA LYS A 135 22.74 -3.04 1.29
C LYS A 135 22.16 -2.27 2.47
N VAL A 136 20.92 -1.83 2.35
CA VAL A 136 20.11 -1.31 3.46
C VAL A 136 19.44 -2.49 4.14
N THR A 137 19.59 -2.65 5.45
CA THR A 137 18.91 -3.71 6.21
C THR A 137 17.44 -3.36 6.37
N LEU A 138 16.54 -4.31 6.09
CA LEU A 138 15.10 -4.10 6.09
C LEU A 138 14.38 -5.12 7.00
N PRO A 139 13.25 -4.73 7.62
CA PRO A 139 12.41 -5.68 8.33
C PRO A 139 11.82 -6.71 7.36
N ALA A 140 11.56 -7.92 7.85
CA ALA A 140 10.79 -8.88 7.09
C ALA A 140 9.31 -8.47 7.05
N VAL A 141 8.64 -8.75 5.94
CA VAL A 141 7.24 -8.43 5.71
C VAL A 141 6.42 -9.63 5.27
N GLU A 142 5.13 -9.57 5.53
CA GLU A 142 4.12 -10.48 5.01
C GLU A 142 2.98 -9.71 4.34
N THR A 143 2.24 -10.43 3.50
CA THR A 143 1.03 -9.92 2.87
C THR A 143 -0.20 -10.67 3.35
N ILE A 144 -1.27 -9.94 3.64
CA ILE A 144 -2.61 -10.49 3.94
C ILE A 144 -3.53 -10.06 2.80
N ARG A 145 -3.86 -10.98 1.91
CA ARG A 145 -4.79 -10.71 0.81
C ARG A 145 -6.19 -10.45 1.37
N LEU A 146 -6.79 -9.36 0.94
CA LEU A 146 -8.16 -8.99 1.28
C LEU A 146 -9.12 -9.54 0.23
N PHE A 147 -8.82 -9.29 -1.04
CA PHE A 147 -9.57 -9.79 -2.19
C PHE A 147 -8.77 -9.66 -3.49
N GLN A 148 -9.24 -10.35 -4.54
CA GLN A 148 -8.76 -10.23 -5.90
C GLN A 148 -9.87 -10.70 -6.85
N PHE A 149 -10.27 -9.84 -7.78
CA PHE A 149 -11.32 -10.09 -8.74
C PHE A 149 -10.85 -9.80 -10.16
N GLY A 150 -11.54 -10.42 -11.12
CA GLY A 150 -11.50 -9.94 -12.49
C GLY A 150 -10.18 -10.07 -13.23
N ASN A 151 -10.02 -9.25 -14.26
CA ASN A 151 -8.81 -9.10 -15.05
C ASN A 151 -8.52 -7.60 -15.32
N LYS A 152 -7.63 -7.27 -16.26
CA LYS A 152 -7.28 -5.88 -16.58
C LYS A 152 -8.38 -5.02 -17.21
N TRP A 153 -9.52 -5.62 -17.52
CA TRP A 153 -10.70 -4.95 -18.10
C TRP A 153 -11.89 -4.87 -17.14
N SER A 154 -11.73 -5.41 -15.93
CA SER A 154 -12.78 -5.45 -14.92
C SER A 154 -13.03 -4.08 -14.30
N THR A 155 -14.25 -3.55 -14.44
CA THR A 155 -14.69 -2.35 -13.74
C THR A 155 -15.99 -2.63 -13.00
N TYR A 156 -16.27 -1.86 -11.95
CA TYR A 156 -17.47 -1.99 -11.10
C TYR A 156 -17.60 -3.36 -10.40
N ASP A 157 -16.48 -4.06 -10.20
CA ASP A 157 -16.46 -5.36 -9.49
C ASP A 157 -16.50 -5.19 -7.96
N LEU A 158 -16.25 -3.98 -7.45
CA LEU A 158 -16.23 -3.68 -6.01
C LEU A 158 -17.48 -2.92 -5.56
N ASN A 159 -17.69 -2.89 -4.24
CA ASN A 159 -18.84 -2.24 -3.60
C ASN A 159 -18.44 -1.75 -2.19
N ASP A 160 -19.37 -1.15 -1.45
CA ASP A 160 -19.11 -0.54 -0.14
C ASP A 160 -18.49 -1.51 0.88
N SER A 161 -18.83 -2.80 0.83
CA SER A 161 -18.22 -3.78 1.74
C SER A 161 -16.71 -3.94 1.53
N HIS A 162 -16.24 -3.75 0.29
CA HIS A 162 -14.81 -3.77 -0.02
C HIS A 162 -14.12 -2.49 0.47
N VAL A 163 -14.76 -1.33 0.33
CA VAL A 163 -14.29 -0.06 0.90
C VAL A 163 -14.12 -0.21 2.41
N GLU A 164 -15.12 -0.77 3.10
CA GLU A 164 -15.05 -1.05 4.54
C GLU A 164 -13.95 -2.05 4.90
N GLN A 165 -13.74 -3.09 4.09
CA GLN A 165 -12.66 -4.06 4.31
C GLN A 165 -11.27 -3.41 4.26
N ILE A 166 -11.05 -2.43 3.36
CA ILE A 166 -9.80 -1.65 3.31
C ILE A 166 -9.63 -0.82 4.58
N LYS A 167 -10.67 -0.07 4.97
CA LYS A 167 -10.64 0.79 6.17
C LYS A 167 -10.37 -0.01 7.45
N GLU A 168 -11.07 -1.13 7.61
CA GLU A 168 -10.85 -2.07 8.71
C GLU A 168 -9.42 -2.60 8.71
N ALA A 169 -8.88 -2.96 7.55
CA ALA A 169 -7.52 -3.47 7.44
C ALA A 169 -6.47 -2.42 7.83
N LEU A 170 -6.61 -1.18 7.33
CA LEU A 170 -5.74 -0.05 7.70
C LEU A 170 -5.77 0.19 9.21
N TRP A 171 -6.97 0.30 9.79
CA TRP A 171 -7.14 0.55 11.22
C TRP A 171 -6.63 -0.62 12.08
N LYS A 172 -6.90 -1.86 11.69
CA LYS A 172 -6.54 -3.07 12.45
C LYS A 172 -5.05 -3.38 12.40
N TYR A 173 -4.46 -3.36 11.21
CA TYR A 173 -3.07 -3.78 11.00
C TYR A 173 -2.08 -2.62 11.09
N LYS A 174 -2.57 -1.37 11.10
CA LYS A 174 -1.72 -0.18 11.18
C LYS A 174 -0.62 -0.20 10.11
N SER A 175 -0.98 -0.61 8.91
CA SER A 175 -0.06 -0.98 7.85
C SER A 175 -0.69 -0.66 6.49
N PRO A 176 0.10 -0.33 5.46
CA PRO A 176 -0.43 0.08 4.16
C PRO A 176 -1.15 -1.09 3.47
N VAL A 177 -2.07 -0.74 2.58
CA VAL A 177 -2.72 -1.68 1.68
C VAL A 177 -2.22 -1.43 0.27
N ILE A 178 -1.55 -2.42 -0.31
CA ILE A 178 -1.19 -2.39 -1.73
C ILE A 178 -2.41 -2.79 -2.54
N VAL A 179 -2.73 -1.98 -3.54
CA VAL A 179 -3.93 -2.09 -4.36
C VAL A 179 -3.53 -2.18 -5.81
N ASN A 180 -4.17 -3.08 -6.54
CA ASN A 180 -4.19 -3.04 -7.99
C ASN A 180 -5.56 -2.51 -8.45
N TYR A 181 -5.54 -1.62 -9.42
CA TYR A 181 -6.73 -1.10 -10.09
C TYR A 181 -6.49 -1.06 -11.61
N ASN A 182 -7.57 -0.90 -12.37
CA ASN A 182 -7.50 -0.78 -13.82
C ASN A 182 -7.43 0.70 -14.20
N ASP A 183 -6.30 1.07 -14.79
CA ASP A 183 -6.07 2.39 -15.37
C ASP A 183 -6.03 2.25 -16.90
N GLU A 184 -6.33 3.30 -17.65
CA GLU A 184 -6.58 3.27 -19.11
C GLU A 184 -5.73 2.25 -19.90
N ASP A 185 -6.29 1.07 -20.20
CA ASP A 185 -5.69 -0.08 -20.90
C ASP A 185 -4.61 -0.93 -20.18
N TYR A 186 -4.28 -0.63 -18.92
CA TYR A 186 -3.27 -1.36 -18.12
C TYR A 186 -3.63 -1.54 -16.64
N TRP A 187 -2.84 -2.38 -15.96
CA TRP A 187 -2.89 -2.53 -14.50
C TRP A 187 -2.02 -1.49 -13.83
N HIS A 188 -2.57 -0.81 -12.84
CA HIS A 188 -1.85 0.18 -12.05
C HIS A 188 -1.90 -0.16 -10.57
N VAL A 189 -0.78 0.04 -9.89
CA VAL A 189 -0.59 -0.39 -8.50
C VAL A 189 -0.20 0.78 -7.63
N ILE A 190 -0.94 0.96 -6.53
CA ILE A 190 -0.79 2.08 -5.60
C ILE A 190 -0.81 1.58 -4.16
N LEU A 191 -0.55 2.48 -3.22
CA LEU A 191 -0.78 2.22 -1.79
C LEU A 191 -1.93 3.08 -1.28
N ILE A 192 -2.85 2.46 -0.55
CA ILE A 192 -3.74 3.16 0.37
C ILE A 192 -3.07 3.16 1.74
N VAL A 193 -2.93 4.35 2.33
CA VAL A 193 -2.22 4.58 3.60
C VAL A 193 -3.12 5.18 4.68
N GLY A 194 -4.36 5.52 4.34
CA GLY A 194 -5.33 6.07 5.27
C GLY A 194 -6.69 6.24 4.62
N TYR A 195 -7.64 6.72 5.41
CA TYR A 195 -8.96 7.11 4.93
C TYR A 195 -9.55 8.26 5.75
N ASP A 196 -10.52 8.97 5.19
CA ASP A 196 -11.36 9.92 5.90
C ASP A 196 -12.79 9.91 5.33
N ASP A 197 -13.77 9.53 6.16
CA ASP A 197 -15.18 9.41 5.76
C ASP A 197 -15.87 10.78 5.56
N ASN A 198 -15.19 11.90 5.85
CA ASN A 198 -15.79 13.25 5.78
C ASN A 198 -15.03 14.20 4.84
N LEU A 199 -13.99 13.73 4.15
CA LEU A 199 -13.22 14.53 3.21
C LEU A 199 -13.43 14.01 1.78
N PRO A 200 -13.91 14.85 0.86
CA PRO A 200 -14.09 14.44 -0.53
C PRO A 200 -12.73 14.17 -1.17
N GLY A 201 -12.69 13.16 -2.04
CA GLY A 201 -11.53 12.83 -2.85
C GLY A 201 -11.72 13.20 -4.31
N GLU A 202 -10.66 13.03 -5.10
CA GLU A 202 -10.74 13.18 -6.54
C GLU A 202 -11.34 11.92 -7.19
N CYS A 203 -12.26 12.12 -8.14
CA CYS A 203 -12.90 11.07 -8.94
C CYS A 203 -11.98 10.64 -10.11
N TYR A 204 -10.72 10.33 -9.79
CA TYR A 204 -9.59 10.17 -10.73
C TYR A 204 -9.93 9.34 -11.98
N ASP A 205 -9.91 9.98 -13.15
CA ASP A 205 -10.25 9.39 -14.46
C ASP A 205 -11.51 8.50 -14.45
N THR A 206 -12.46 8.86 -13.60
CA THR A 206 -13.76 8.22 -13.44
C THR A 206 -14.83 9.26 -13.81
N ASN A 207 -15.97 8.82 -14.32
CA ASN A 207 -17.02 9.78 -14.68
C ASN A 207 -17.47 10.52 -13.41
N PRO A 208 -17.46 11.87 -13.36
CA PRO A 208 -17.80 12.60 -12.15
C PRO A 208 -19.17 12.22 -11.56
N LYS A 209 -20.12 11.82 -12.40
CA LYS A 209 -21.45 11.34 -11.98
C LYS A 209 -21.42 10.07 -11.15
N GLU A 210 -20.34 9.29 -11.25
CA GLU A 210 -20.15 8.05 -10.50
C GLU A 210 -19.58 8.30 -9.11
N CYS A 211 -19.01 9.49 -8.85
CA CYS A 211 -18.50 9.90 -7.55
C CYS A 211 -19.35 10.99 -6.87
N GLU A 212 -20.61 11.17 -7.30
CA GLU A 212 -21.55 12.11 -6.67
C GLU A 212 -22.14 11.57 -5.35
N GLY A 213 -21.88 10.29 -5.03
CA GLY A 213 -22.57 9.55 -3.97
C GLY A 213 -21.92 9.67 -2.59
N ASP A 214 -20.59 9.44 -2.51
CA ASP A 214 -19.85 9.41 -1.25
C ASP A 214 -19.02 10.69 -1.03
N ILE A 215 -18.95 11.17 0.21
CA ILE A 215 -18.10 12.33 0.59
C ILE A 215 -16.74 11.92 1.14
N GLY A 216 -16.40 10.63 1.10
CA GLY A 216 -15.23 10.09 1.78
C GLY A 216 -14.11 9.69 0.82
N SER A 217 -12.88 9.65 1.33
CA SER A 217 -11.70 9.44 0.52
C SER A 217 -10.65 8.56 1.16
N PHE A 218 -9.85 7.94 0.30
CA PHE A 218 -8.61 7.27 0.65
C PHE A 218 -7.43 8.23 0.50
N TYR A 219 -6.50 8.16 1.44
CA TYR A 219 -5.16 8.73 1.26
C TYR A 219 -4.33 7.74 0.44
N VAL A 220 -3.95 8.14 -0.77
CA VAL A 220 -3.27 7.31 -1.76
C VAL A 220 -1.85 7.81 -1.98
N ARG A 221 -0.86 6.91 -1.90
CA ARG A 221 0.48 7.14 -2.44
C ARG A 221 0.56 6.47 -3.81
N ASP A 222 0.52 7.27 -4.85
CA ASP A 222 0.74 6.83 -6.23
C ASP A 222 2.23 7.00 -6.64
N SER A 223 2.53 6.91 -7.92
CA SER A 223 3.82 6.84 -8.58
C SER A 223 4.01 8.02 -9.54
N PHE A 224 3.31 9.14 -9.29
CA PHE A 224 3.30 10.34 -10.12
C PHE A 224 4.11 11.51 -9.52
N GLY A 225 5.13 11.22 -8.70
CA GLY A 225 5.99 12.28 -8.16
C GLY A 225 5.33 13.12 -7.06
N VAL A 226 4.30 12.60 -6.39
CA VAL A 226 3.60 13.28 -5.30
C VAL A 226 3.57 12.41 -4.05
N LYS A 227 3.46 13.06 -2.88
CA LYS A 227 3.55 12.36 -1.60
C LYS A 227 2.30 11.55 -1.30
N VAL A 228 1.14 12.20 -1.27
CA VAL A 228 -0.16 11.60 -1.01
C VAL A 228 -1.23 12.42 -1.72
N GLU A 229 -2.21 11.73 -2.29
CA GLU A 229 -3.41 12.28 -2.91
C GLU A 229 -4.65 11.80 -2.15
N LEU A 230 -5.76 12.53 -2.28
CA LEU A 230 -7.08 12.09 -1.81
C LEU A 230 -7.86 11.55 -3.01
N ARG A 231 -8.25 10.27 -2.96
CA ARG A 231 -9.08 9.66 -4.00
C ARG A 231 -10.40 9.17 -3.43
N ASP A 232 -11.46 9.39 -4.20
CA ASP A 232 -12.82 9.08 -3.77
C ASP A 232 -13.03 7.58 -3.54
N TYR A 233 -13.94 7.21 -2.63
CA TYR A 233 -14.33 5.81 -2.45
C TYR A 233 -15.00 5.21 -3.69
N ASP A 234 -15.76 5.99 -4.44
CA ASP A 234 -16.40 5.58 -5.69
C ASP A 234 -15.37 5.27 -6.78
N TRP A 235 -14.28 6.05 -6.89
CA TRP A 235 -13.15 5.72 -7.77
C TRP A 235 -12.63 4.30 -7.50
N PHE A 236 -12.43 3.96 -6.22
CA PHE A 236 -11.96 2.64 -5.84
C PHE A 236 -12.98 1.55 -6.20
N LYS A 237 -14.28 1.81 -6.00
CA LYS A 237 -15.36 0.87 -6.35
C LYS A 237 -15.41 0.59 -7.86
N VAL A 238 -15.18 1.62 -8.68
CA VAL A 238 -15.21 1.51 -10.14
C VAL A 238 -13.96 0.81 -10.68
N LYS A 239 -12.77 1.20 -10.21
CA LYS A 239 -11.50 0.78 -10.84
C LYS A 239 -10.74 -0.31 -10.10
N GLY A 240 -10.92 -0.45 -8.79
CA GLY A 240 -10.19 -1.40 -7.96
C GLY A 240 -10.49 -2.85 -8.33
N ASN A 241 -9.50 -3.73 -8.20
CA ASN A 241 -9.69 -5.16 -8.48
C ASN A 241 -9.00 -6.09 -7.47
N ALA A 242 -7.95 -5.65 -6.79
CA ALA A 242 -7.25 -6.48 -5.82
C ALA A 242 -6.61 -5.64 -4.72
N ALA A 243 -6.54 -6.22 -3.52
CA ALA A 243 -5.95 -5.55 -2.38
C ALA A 243 -5.28 -6.55 -1.42
N ALA A 244 -4.15 -6.14 -0.84
CA ALA A 244 -3.49 -6.87 0.24
C ALA A 244 -2.85 -5.90 1.24
N VAL A 245 -2.94 -6.22 2.53
CA VAL A 245 -2.15 -5.53 3.55
C VAL A 245 -0.69 -5.93 3.40
N VAL A 246 0.24 -4.99 3.48
CA VAL A 246 1.67 -5.27 3.63
C VAL A 246 2.07 -4.87 5.05
N LYS A 247 2.53 -5.81 5.88
CA LYS A 247 2.88 -5.55 7.29
C LYS A 247 4.23 -6.17 7.66
N ALA A 248 4.88 -5.59 8.67
CA ALA A 248 6.04 -6.21 9.30
C ALA A 248 5.66 -7.57 9.95
N LYS A 249 6.58 -8.54 9.87
CA LYS A 249 6.47 -9.84 10.55
C LYS A 249 6.83 -9.77 12.03
#